data_AF-A0A6P2AHM1-F1
#
_entry.id   AF-A0A6P2AHM1-F1
#
_cell.length_a   1.000
_cell.length_b   1.000
_cell.length_c   1.000
_cell.angle_alpha   90.00
_cell.angle_beta   90.00
_cell.angle_gamma   90.00
#
_symmetry.space_group_name_H-M   'P 1'
#
loop_
_entity.id
_entity.type
_entity.pdbx_description
1 polymer ?
#
loop_
_entity_poly.entity_id
_entity_poly.type
_entity_poly.pdbx_seq_one_letter_code
_entity_poly.pdbx_strand_id
1 'polypeptide(L)'
;MIALVIGMGTQDAAAEVCPGDLNSDSVVDVFDLLILLEEWGDCDDPADCPADLNGDGVVDVFDLLILLENWGACPAKCGSEEAGSCCKANDSPYCDDAACCEQICDSDQFCCENEWDSFCALQAENLCLNCGVDPDCGVVGTGDCCQANDTPSCQDDRCCEIVCDLEPFCCVNVWDDTCADLANEVCEICDAEPGCGVQGNGDCCEANGTPYCDDAACCEQICDSDPFCCENEWDSFCATQAENVCLNCGADPDCGVAGTGNCCSPNSTPSCEDDRCCNLVCDDDPFCCDTVWDGTCASAAITVCEACDAEPGCGVQGTGDCCEANDTPYCDDVACCDLICDQDPFCCGTEWDSICADLADDQCAVCQ
;
A
#
# COMPACT_ATOMS: atom_id res chain seq x y z
N MET A 1 -21.74 37.11 -40.45
CA MET A 1 -20.88 36.14 -39.76
C MET A 1 -20.64 36.71 -38.37
N ILE A 2 -21.13 35.97 -37.38
CA ILE A 2 -21.44 36.42 -36.03
C ILE A 2 -20.16 36.52 -35.21
N ALA A 3 -20.01 37.64 -34.49
CA ALA A 3 -18.96 37.86 -33.52
C ALA A 3 -19.43 37.34 -32.14
N LEU A 4 -18.50 36.65 -31.47
CA LEU A 4 -18.53 36.19 -30.09
C LEU A 4 -19.20 37.19 -29.13
N VAL A 5 -20.18 36.73 -28.37
CA VAL A 5 -20.55 37.31 -27.08
C VAL A 5 -19.81 36.50 -26.03
N ILE A 6 -18.78 37.11 -25.42
CA ILE A 6 -18.19 36.62 -24.18
C ILE A 6 -19.16 37.07 -23.07
N GLY A 7 -20.01 36.15 -22.61
CA GLY A 7 -20.72 36.30 -21.35
C GLY A 7 -19.86 35.70 -20.26
N MET A 8 -19.15 36.54 -19.50
CA MET A 8 -18.68 36.17 -18.17
C MET A 8 -19.87 36.33 -17.23
N GLY A 9 -20.54 35.22 -16.95
CA GLY A 9 -21.51 35.09 -15.87
C GLY A 9 -21.13 33.83 -15.10
N THR A 10 -20.25 33.99 -14.11
CA THR A 10 -20.17 33.06 -12.98
C THR A 10 -21.33 33.42 -12.08
N GLN A 11 -22.52 32.91 -12.40
CA GLN A 11 -23.55 32.75 -11.40
C GLN A 11 -23.63 31.26 -11.17
N ASP A 12 -23.25 30.87 -9.96
CA ASP A 12 -23.44 29.56 -9.39
C ASP A 12 -24.81 29.01 -9.77
N ALA A 13 -24.81 27.96 -10.59
CA ALA A 13 -25.94 27.06 -10.74
C ALA A 13 -26.14 26.18 -9.48
N ALA A 14 -25.38 26.43 -8.41
CA ALA A 14 -25.44 25.68 -7.15
C ALA A 14 -26.63 26.07 -6.24
N ALA A 15 -27.32 27.18 -6.51
CA ALA A 15 -28.38 27.73 -5.65
C ALA A 15 -29.82 27.27 -5.99
N GLU A 16 -30.07 26.44 -7.02
CA GLU A 16 -31.45 26.22 -7.49
C GLU A 16 -32.13 24.92 -6.99
N VAL A 17 -31.48 24.10 -6.16
CA VAL A 17 -32.06 22.79 -5.78
C VAL A 17 -32.80 22.81 -4.44
N CYS A 18 -32.50 23.75 -3.55
CA CYS A 18 -33.14 23.85 -2.25
C CYS A 18 -33.19 25.30 -1.74
N PRO A 19 -34.13 26.12 -2.24
CA PRO A 19 -34.17 27.55 -1.95
C PRO A 19 -34.30 27.91 -0.46
N GLY A 20 -34.57 26.95 0.43
CA GLY A 20 -34.70 27.19 1.87
C GLY A 20 -33.50 26.80 2.74
N ASP A 21 -32.48 26.16 2.17
CA ASP A 21 -31.30 25.68 2.91
C ASP A 21 -30.25 26.80 2.97
N LEU A 22 -30.31 27.58 4.04
CA LEU A 22 -29.52 28.80 4.24
C LEU A 22 -28.19 28.53 4.93
N ASN A 23 -28.04 27.38 5.60
CA ASN A 23 -26.77 26.97 6.22
C ASN A 23 -25.99 25.94 5.39
N SER A 24 -26.56 25.47 4.26
CA SER A 24 -26.00 24.47 3.35
C SER A 24 -25.75 23.11 4.00
N ASP A 25 -26.65 22.66 4.87
CA ASP A 25 -26.58 21.34 5.53
C ASP A 25 -27.50 20.29 4.90
N SER A 26 -28.03 20.56 3.70
CA SER A 26 -28.92 19.69 2.92
C SER A 26 -30.30 19.46 3.55
N VAL A 27 -30.68 20.21 4.60
CA VAL A 27 -31.98 20.10 5.25
C VAL A 27 -32.55 21.49 5.53
N VAL A 28 -33.78 21.77 5.07
CA VAL A 28 -34.49 22.97 5.47
C VAL A 28 -35.21 22.73 6.80
N ASP A 29 -34.68 23.30 7.88
CA ASP A 29 -35.27 23.16 9.21
C ASP A 29 -35.32 24.45 10.04
N VAL A 30 -35.37 24.32 11.37
CA VAL A 30 -35.45 25.44 12.29
C VAL A 30 -34.20 26.32 12.27
N PHE A 31 -33.04 25.78 11.90
CA PHE A 31 -31.79 26.52 11.81
C PHE A 31 -31.82 27.50 10.62
N ASP A 32 -32.36 27.10 9.47
CA ASP A 32 -32.58 28.01 8.33
C ASP A 32 -33.61 29.08 8.65
N LEU A 33 -34.69 28.71 9.34
CA LEU A 33 -35.68 29.67 9.81
C LEU A 33 -35.06 30.74 10.70
N LEU A 34 -34.10 30.37 11.56
CA LEU A 34 -33.41 31.33 12.42
C LEU A 34 -32.52 32.27 11.61
N ILE A 35 -31.84 31.78 10.57
CA ILE A 35 -31.04 32.61 9.65
C ILE A 35 -31.94 33.58 8.90
N LEU A 36 -33.06 33.12 8.34
CA LEU A 36 -34.03 33.98 7.65
C LEU A 36 -34.56 35.10 8.55
N LEU A 37 -34.85 34.78 9.81
CA LEU A 37 -35.33 35.77 10.78
C LEU A 37 -34.24 36.76 11.24
N GLU A 38 -32.96 36.39 11.17
CA GLU A 38 -31.83 37.27 11.47
C GLU A 38 -31.65 38.34 10.37
N GLU A 39 -31.91 37.98 9.11
CA GLU A 39 -31.79 38.86 7.94
C GLU A 39 -33.06 39.65 7.59
N TRP A 40 -34.10 39.57 8.44
CA TRP A 40 -35.40 40.16 8.14
C TRP A 40 -35.35 41.68 7.87
N GLY A 41 -35.82 42.09 6.68
CA GLY A 41 -35.88 43.49 6.26
C GLY A 41 -35.31 43.74 4.86
N ASP A 42 -35.03 45.00 4.55
CA ASP A 42 -34.46 45.40 3.26
C ASP A 42 -33.02 44.87 3.13
N CYS A 43 -32.70 44.24 2.00
CA CYS A 43 -31.33 43.81 1.70
C CYS A 43 -30.45 45.04 1.41
N ASP A 44 -29.36 45.21 2.17
CA ASP A 44 -28.38 46.28 1.94
C ASP A 44 -27.64 46.10 0.59
N ASP A 45 -27.39 44.83 0.20
CA ASP A 45 -26.88 44.43 -1.11
C ASP A 45 -27.73 43.26 -1.66
N PRO A 46 -28.57 43.47 -2.70
CA PRO A 46 -29.37 42.40 -3.30
C PRO A 46 -28.56 41.25 -3.90
N ALA A 47 -27.25 41.42 -4.10
CA ALA A 47 -26.36 40.35 -4.57
C ALA A 47 -25.79 39.48 -3.43
N ASP A 48 -25.98 39.88 -2.17
CA ASP A 48 -25.44 39.23 -0.96
C ASP A 48 -26.52 39.20 0.14
N CYS A 49 -27.68 38.62 -0.20
CA CYS A 49 -28.85 38.51 0.67
C CYS A 49 -29.44 37.10 0.53
N PRO A 50 -28.77 36.07 1.09
CA PRO A 50 -29.15 34.67 0.86
C PRO A 50 -30.56 34.34 1.38
N ALA A 51 -31.09 35.07 2.36
CA ALA A 51 -32.46 34.88 2.84
C ALA A 51 -33.56 35.52 1.97
N ASP A 52 -33.23 36.31 0.94
CA ASP A 52 -34.20 36.82 -0.04
C ASP A 52 -34.45 35.77 -1.13
N LEU A 53 -35.35 34.84 -0.81
CA LEU A 53 -35.59 33.64 -1.61
C LEU A 53 -36.38 33.92 -2.88
N ASN A 54 -37.13 35.02 -2.92
CA ASN A 54 -37.90 35.42 -4.10
C ASN A 54 -37.18 36.46 -4.98
N GLY A 55 -36.09 37.06 -4.47
CA GLY A 55 -35.21 37.97 -5.19
C GLY A 55 -35.79 39.36 -5.40
N ASP A 56 -36.72 39.82 -4.56
CA ASP A 56 -37.34 41.15 -4.67
C ASP A 56 -36.61 42.26 -3.91
N GLY A 57 -35.53 41.91 -3.21
CA GLY A 57 -34.65 42.79 -2.46
C GLY A 57 -35.06 43.00 -1.00
N VAL A 58 -36.03 42.23 -0.48
CA VAL A 58 -36.51 42.32 0.91
C VAL A 58 -36.75 40.93 1.47
N VAL A 59 -36.16 40.62 2.62
CA VAL A 59 -36.47 39.40 3.38
C VAL A 59 -37.72 39.62 4.21
N ASP A 60 -38.84 39.03 3.79
CA ASP A 60 -40.12 39.16 4.49
C ASP A 60 -40.93 37.86 4.59
N VAL A 61 -42.25 38.00 4.79
CA VAL A 61 -43.16 36.86 4.94
C VAL A 61 -43.24 36.01 3.68
N PHE A 62 -42.95 36.56 2.50
CA PHE A 62 -42.95 35.81 1.25
C PHE A 62 -41.77 34.84 1.18
N ASP A 63 -40.59 35.22 1.68
CA ASP A 63 -39.43 34.33 1.78
C ASP A 63 -39.64 33.27 2.85
N LEU A 64 -40.23 33.64 3.99
CA LEU A 64 -40.65 32.67 4.99
C LEU A 64 -41.61 31.61 4.42
N LEU A 65 -42.52 31.99 3.52
CA LEU A 65 -43.43 31.03 2.88
C LEU A 65 -42.68 30.10 1.92
N ILE A 66 -41.65 30.58 1.21
CA ILE A 66 -40.80 29.75 0.35
C ILE A 66 -39.99 28.75 1.19
N LEU A 67 -39.41 29.20 2.30
CA LEU A 67 -38.67 28.35 3.23
C LEU A 67 -39.58 27.23 3.77
N LEU A 68 -40.79 27.58 4.23
CA LEU A 68 -41.75 26.59 4.75
C LEU A 68 -42.31 25.65 3.67
N GLU A 69 -42.37 26.08 2.40
CA GLU A 69 -42.76 25.21 1.28
C GLU A 69 -41.70 24.14 0.99
N ASN A 70 -40.43 24.41 1.31
CA ASN A 70 -39.30 23.50 1.11
C ASN A 70 -38.85 22.79 2.40
N TRP A 71 -39.67 22.81 3.46
CA TRP A 71 -39.30 22.24 4.76
C TRP A 71 -39.01 20.74 4.69
N GLY A 72 -37.85 20.32 5.21
CA GLY A 72 -37.38 18.93 5.21
C GLY A 72 -36.10 18.75 4.41
N ALA A 73 -35.75 17.49 4.12
CA ALA A 73 -34.55 17.16 3.36
C ALA A 73 -34.61 17.74 1.94
N CYS A 74 -33.50 18.31 1.49
CA CYS A 74 -33.36 18.80 0.12
C CYS A 74 -33.40 17.63 -0.87
N PRO A 75 -33.92 17.84 -2.10
CA PRO A 75 -33.78 16.85 -3.16
C PRO A 75 -32.31 16.54 -3.42
N ALA A 76 -31.96 15.26 -3.50
CA ALA A 76 -30.63 14.82 -3.88
C ALA A 76 -30.23 15.46 -5.23
N LYS A 77 -28.94 15.76 -5.37
CA LYS A 77 -28.30 16.26 -6.60
C LYS A 77 -26.97 15.54 -6.78
N CYS A 78 -26.34 15.70 -7.94
CA CYS A 78 -24.96 15.24 -8.08
C CYS A 78 -24.06 15.84 -7.00
N GLY A 79 -23.39 14.98 -6.23
CA GLY A 79 -22.54 15.36 -5.12
C GLY A 79 -23.21 15.47 -3.75
N SER A 80 -24.51 15.17 -3.63
CA SER A 80 -25.16 15.19 -2.31
C SER A 80 -24.86 13.90 -1.55
N GLU A 81 -24.44 13.99 -0.29
CA GLU A 81 -24.19 12.82 0.57
C GLU A 81 -25.44 11.93 0.69
N GLU A 82 -26.64 12.53 0.65
CA GLU A 82 -27.92 11.84 0.72
C GLU A 82 -28.21 10.97 -0.50
N ALA A 83 -27.54 11.22 -1.62
CA ALA A 83 -27.64 10.38 -2.81
C ALA A 83 -26.90 9.04 -2.63
N GLY A 84 -25.94 8.98 -1.70
CA GLY A 84 -25.11 7.81 -1.47
C GLY A 84 -24.08 7.55 -2.57
N SER A 85 -23.28 6.50 -2.38
CA SER A 85 -22.12 6.18 -3.21
C SER A 85 -22.43 6.08 -4.70
N CYS A 86 -21.59 6.69 -5.54
CA CYS A 86 -21.65 6.50 -7.00
C CYS A 86 -21.46 5.06 -7.46
N CYS A 87 -20.91 4.21 -6.60
CA CYS A 87 -20.53 2.85 -6.93
C CYS A 87 -21.58 1.83 -6.47
N LYS A 88 -22.67 2.29 -5.85
CA LYS A 88 -23.78 1.44 -5.43
C LYS A 88 -25.09 1.98 -6.02
N ALA A 89 -25.98 1.06 -6.37
CA ALA A 89 -27.32 1.45 -6.77
C ALA A 89 -28.04 2.12 -5.60
N ASN A 90 -28.76 3.21 -5.86
CA ASN A 90 -29.52 3.94 -4.85
C ASN A 90 -30.85 4.45 -5.41
N ASP A 91 -31.78 4.79 -4.52
CA ASP A 91 -33.14 5.22 -4.88
C ASP A 91 -33.19 6.65 -5.47
N SER A 92 -32.07 7.37 -5.50
CA SER A 92 -31.96 8.70 -6.06
C SER A 92 -31.40 8.64 -7.50
N PRO A 93 -31.67 9.62 -8.38
CA PRO A 93 -31.02 9.70 -9.70
C PRO A 93 -29.54 10.14 -9.65
N TYR A 94 -28.95 10.27 -8.46
CA TYR A 94 -27.66 10.91 -8.28
C TYR A 94 -26.75 10.07 -7.39
N CYS A 95 -25.55 10.57 -7.16
CA CYS A 95 -24.62 10.02 -6.18
C CYS A 95 -23.76 11.11 -5.53
N ASP A 96 -23.00 10.73 -4.52
CA ASP A 96 -22.23 11.58 -3.61
C ASP A 96 -20.95 12.21 -4.17
N ASP A 97 -20.42 11.73 -5.30
CA ASP A 97 -19.33 12.38 -6.02
C ASP A 97 -19.89 13.23 -7.17
N ALA A 98 -19.81 14.56 -7.02
CA ALA A 98 -20.35 15.50 -7.99
C ALA A 98 -19.74 15.33 -9.39
N ALA A 99 -18.41 15.14 -9.47
CA ALA A 99 -17.70 15.08 -10.74
C ALA A 99 -18.00 13.75 -11.47
N CYS A 100 -18.03 12.65 -10.72
CA CYS A 100 -18.42 11.35 -11.27
C CYS A 100 -19.89 11.35 -11.69
N CYS A 101 -20.78 11.85 -10.83
CA CYS A 101 -22.20 11.95 -11.11
C CYS A 101 -22.46 12.74 -12.40
N GLU A 102 -21.88 13.95 -12.53
CA GLU A 102 -22.00 14.76 -13.74
C GLU A 102 -21.46 14.04 -14.99
N GLN A 103 -20.33 13.34 -14.87
CA GLN A 103 -19.74 12.59 -15.98
C GLN A 103 -20.62 11.42 -16.43
N ILE A 104 -21.26 10.71 -15.50
CA ILE A 104 -22.22 9.65 -15.81
C ILE A 104 -23.51 10.25 -16.39
N CYS A 105 -24.02 11.35 -15.84
CA CYS A 105 -25.18 12.06 -16.40
C CYS A 105 -24.97 12.51 -17.85
N ASP A 106 -23.77 13.00 -18.17
CA ASP A 106 -23.42 13.43 -19.52
C ASP A 106 -23.32 12.25 -20.52
N SER A 107 -23.00 11.06 -20.01
CA SER A 107 -22.92 9.82 -20.80
C SER A 107 -24.29 9.15 -20.98
N ASP A 108 -25.05 9.05 -19.88
CA ASP A 108 -26.32 8.36 -19.79
C ASP A 108 -27.35 9.18 -18.99
N GLN A 109 -28.20 9.88 -19.73
CA GLN A 109 -29.27 10.69 -19.19
C GLN A 109 -30.29 9.88 -18.37
N PHE A 110 -30.37 8.55 -18.55
CA PHE A 110 -31.28 7.72 -17.77
C PHE A 110 -30.92 7.70 -16.27
N CYS A 111 -29.61 7.68 -15.97
CA CYS A 111 -29.10 7.68 -14.60
C CYS A 111 -29.57 8.91 -13.83
N CYS A 112 -29.68 10.06 -14.49
CA CYS A 112 -29.94 11.35 -13.83
C CYS A 112 -31.40 11.82 -13.94
N GLU A 113 -32.26 11.04 -14.58
CA GLU A 113 -33.69 11.32 -14.68
C GLU A 113 -34.57 10.34 -13.90
N ASN A 114 -34.05 9.14 -13.60
CA ASN A 114 -34.86 8.08 -12.99
C ASN A 114 -34.28 7.63 -11.67
N GLU A 115 -33.19 6.87 -11.72
CA GLU A 115 -32.64 6.17 -10.57
C GLU A 115 -31.20 5.78 -10.90
N TRP A 116 -30.34 5.91 -9.92
CA TRP A 116 -28.96 5.46 -9.98
C TRP A 116 -28.94 3.94 -9.78
N ASP A 117 -29.20 3.20 -10.86
CA ASP A 117 -29.29 1.74 -10.80
C ASP A 117 -27.92 1.04 -10.88
N SER A 118 -27.91 -0.30 -10.91
CA SER A 118 -26.67 -1.07 -11.02
C SER A 118 -25.91 -0.85 -12.33
N PHE A 119 -26.58 -0.37 -13.38
CA PHE A 119 -25.91 -0.01 -14.63
C PHE A 119 -25.22 1.36 -14.51
N CYS A 120 -25.83 2.32 -13.82
CA CYS A 120 -25.21 3.59 -13.47
C CYS A 120 -23.96 3.40 -12.60
N ALA A 121 -24.07 2.55 -11.57
CA ALA A 121 -22.94 2.18 -10.71
C ALA A 121 -21.80 1.48 -11.49
N LEU A 122 -22.12 0.52 -12.38
CA LEU A 122 -21.12 -0.13 -13.23
C LEU A 122 -20.46 0.85 -14.23
N GLN A 123 -21.20 1.83 -14.73
CA GLN A 123 -20.60 2.87 -15.57
C GLN A 123 -19.67 3.77 -14.75
N ALA A 124 -20.06 4.12 -13.52
CA ALA A 124 -19.21 4.84 -12.58
C ALA A 124 -17.91 4.09 -12.31
N GLU A 125 -17.94 2.78 -12.09
CA GLU A 125 -16.72 1.97 -11.93
C GLU A 125 -15.73 2.05 -13.10
N ASN A 126 -16.25 2.11 -14.33
CA ASN A 126 -15.43 2.08 -15.53
C ASN A 126 -14.94 3.47 -15.97
N LEU A 127 -15.66 4.53 -15.61
CA LEU A 127 -15.43 5.90 -16.10
C LEU A 127 -14.89 6.83 -15.01
N CYS A 128 -15.20 6.54 -13.75
CA CYS A 128 -14.73 7.27 -12.59
C CYS A 128 -13.69 6.42 -11.86
N LEU A 129 -12.48 6.94 -11.67
CA LEU A 129 -11.39 6.25 -10.95
C LEU A 129 -11.64 6.12 -9.42
N ASN A 130 -12.83 6.48 -8.94
CA ASN A 130 -13.16 6.55 -7.51
C ASN A 130 -14.01 5.39 -6.99
N CYS A 131 -14.31 4.36 -7.79
CA CYS A 131 -15.02 3.18 -7.29
C CYS A 131 -14.12 2.05 -6.81
N GLY A 132 -13.00 2.39 -6.18
CA GLY A 132 -12.04 1.43 -5.64
C GLY A 132 -11.34 1.91 -4.37
N VAL A 133 -12.02 2.76 -3.60
CA VAL A 133 -11.66 3.05 -2.21
C VAL A 133 -12.93 3.49 -1.51
N ASP A 134 -13.55 2.62 -0.70
CA ASP A 134 -14.34 3.12 0.41
C ASP A 134 -13.34 3.89 1.32
N PRO A 135 -13.53 5.20 1.57
CA PRO A 135 -12.58 5.99 2.36
C PRO A 135 -12.26 5.40 3.75
N ASP A 136 -13.08 4.47 4.24
CA ASP A 136 -12.93 3.88 5.55
C ASP A 136 -12.33 2.45 5.55
N CYS A 137 -12.29 1.72 4.41
CA CYS A 137 -11.70 0.38 4.34
C CYS A 137 -10.19 0.36 4.01
N GLY A 138 -9.48 -0.67 4.49
CA GLY A 138 -8.05 -0.86 4.18
C GLY A 138 -7.10 0.13 4.87
N VAL A 139 -7.58 0.85 5.89
CA VAL A 139 -6.77 1.84 6.59
C VAL A 139 -5.70 1.15 7.44
N VAL A 140 -4.43 1.35 7.08
CA VAL A 140 -3.30 0.77 7.80
C VAL A 140 -3.34 1.18 9.28
N GLY A 141 -3.45 0.20 10.18
CA GLY A 141 -3.49 0.41 11.62
C GLY A 141 -4.88 0.40 12.27
N THR A 142 -5.95 0.11 11.53
CA THR A 142 -7.30 -0.13 12.09
C THR A 142 -7.47 -1.51 12.73
N GLY A 143 -6.57 -2.45 12.43
CA GLY A 143 -6.51 -3.77 13.04
C GLY A 143 -6.72 -4.89 12.05
N ASP A 144 -6.46 -6.12 12.49
CA ASP A 144 -6.68 -7.32 11.68
C ASP A 144 -8.18 -7.50 11.37
N CYS A 145 -8.52 -7.83 10.14
CA CYS A 145 -9.90 -8.11 9.73
C CYS A 145 -10.47 -9.37 10.38
N CYS A 146 -9.59 -10.30 10.74
CA CYS A 146 -9.98 -11.60 11.30
C CYS A 146 -10.19 -11.54 12.82
N GLN A 147 -10.02 -10.36 13.44
CA GLN A 147 -10.22 -10.12 14.87
C GLN A 147 -11.06 -8.89 15.09
N ALA A 148 -11.82 -8.87 16.20
CA ALA A 148 -12.54 -7.67 16.60
C ALA A 148 -11.55 -6.53 16.84
N ASN A 149 -11.87 -5.35 16.33
CA ASN A 149 -11.12 -4.12 16.56
C ASN A 149 -12.10 -2.99 16.89
N ASP A 150 -11.65 -2.01 17.68
CA ASP A 150 -12.51 -0.91 18.16
C ASP A 150 -12.71 0.19 17.09
N THR A 151 -12.53 -0.13 15.80
CA THR A 151 -12.64 0.80 14.67
C THR A 151 -13.76 0.34 13.73
N PRO A 152 -14.35 1.24 12.92
CA PRO A 152 -15.38 0.86 11.95
C PRO A 152 -14.78 0.29 10.65
N SER A 153 -13.59 -0.32 10.69
CA SER A 153 -12.98 -0.97 9.53
C SER A 153 -11.86 -1.94 9.93
N CYS A 154 -11.15 -2.49 8.95
CA CYS A 154 -9.95 -3.29 9.19
C CYS A 154 -8.89 -3.02 8.12
N GLN A 155 -7.69 -3.56 8.34
CA GLN A 155 -6.48 -3.20 7.58
C GLN A 155 -6.42 -3.80 6.17
N ASP A 156 -7.12 -4.91 5.91
CA ASP A 156 -7.20 -5.52 4.58
C ASP A 156 -8.41 -4.94 3.84
N ASP A 157 -8.12 -4.16 2.81
CA ASP A 157 -9.10 -3.43 2.01
C ASP A 157 -10.17 -4.36 1.44
N ARG A 158 -9.74 -5.46 0.80
CA ARG A 158 -10.64 -6.40 0.13
C ARG A 158 -11.51 -7.17 1.13
N CYS A 159 -10.96 -7.62 2.25
CA CYS A 159 -11.74 -8.29 3.28
C CYS A 159 -12.71 -7.33 3.95
N CYS A 160 -12.27 -6.10 4.23
CA CYS A 160 -13.11 -5.03 4.73
C CYS A 160 -14.33 -4.82 3.81
N GLU A 161 -14.10 -4.62 2.50
CA GLU A 161 -15.17 -4.43 1.51
C GLU A 161 -16.18 -5.59 1.48
N ILE A 162 -15.69 -6.84 1.45
CA ILE A 162 -16.56 -8.03 1.41
C ILE A 162 -17.46 -8.09 2.65
N VAL A 163 -16.90 -7.81 3.84
CA VAL A 163 -17.67 -7.81 5.09
C VAL A 163 -18.64 -6.63 5.12
N CYS A 164 -18.23 -5.43 4.69
CA CYS A 164 -19.09 -4.23 4.62
C CYS A 164 -20.30 -4.42 3.69
N ASP A 165 -20.11 -5.12 2.57
CA ASP A 165 -21.18 -5.40 1.62
C ASP A 165 -22.22 -6.39 2.15
N LEU A 166 -21.79 -7.30 3.03
CA LEU A 166 -22.67 -8.30 3.65
C LEU A 166 -23.35 -7.76 4.92
N GLU A 167 -22.60 -7.06 5.77
CA GLU A 167 -23.04 -6.51 7.05
C GLU A 167 -22.60 -5.03 7.18
N PRO A 168 -23.43 -4.08 6.70
CA PRO A 168 -23.10 -2.65 6.70
C PRO A 168 -22.80 -2.07 8.09
N PHE A 169 -23.27 -2.70 9.18
CA PHE A 169 -23.00 -2.23 10.53
C PHE A 169 -21.53 -2.35 10.94
N CYS A 170 -20.78 -3.27 10.34
CA CYS A 170 -19.34 -3.44 10.58
C CYS A 170 -18.53 -2.22 10.14
N CYS A 171 -19.06 -1.43 9.21
CA CYS A 171 -18.34 -0.34 8.55
C CYS A 171 -18.87 1.05 8.90
N VAL A 172 -19.82 1.09 9.84
CA VAL A 172 -20.43 2.33 10.35
C VAL A 172 -20.28 2.44 11.87
N ASN A 173 -20.26 1.33 12.59
CA ASN A 173 -20.18 1.33 14.05
C ASN A 173 -18.80 0.90 14.56
N VAL A 174 -18.53 -0.39 14.50
CA VAL A 174 -17.34 -1.01 15.06
C VAL A 174 -17.20 -2.41 14.47
N TRP A 175 -15.96 -2.80 14.23
CA TRP A 175 -15.58 -4.13 13.80
C TRP A 175 -15.57 -5.07 15.00
N ASP A 176 -16.75 -5.50 15.45
CA ASP A 176 -16.87 -6.38 16.63
C ASP A 176 -16.62 -7.87 16.32
N ASP A 177 -16.80 -8.74 17.33
CA ASP A 177 -16.64 -10.20 17.18
C ASP A 177 -17.52 -10.77 16.05
N THR A 178 -18.68 -10.17 15.78
CA THR A 178 -19.58 -10.61 14.70
C THR A 178 -18.99 -10.29 13.33
N CYS A 179 -18.37 -9.11 13.20
CA CYS A 179 -17.69 -8.69 11.98
C CYS A 179 -16.45 -9.55 11.71
N ALA A 180 -15.68 -9.84 12.76
CA ALA A 180 -14.55 -10.74 12.69
C ALA A 180 -14.98 -12.17 12.35
N ASP A 181 -16.03 -12.71 12.98
CA ASP A 181 -16.56 -14.04 12.67
C ASP A 181 -17.04 -14.15 11.22
N LEU A 182 -17.69 -13.10 10.70
CA LEU A 182 -18.08 -13.03 9.29
C LEU A 182 -16.85 -12.96 8.37
N ALA A 183 -15.85 -12.15 8.70
CA ALA A 183 -14.58 -12.08 7.99
C ALA A 183 -13.90 -13.46 7.90
N ASN A 184 -13.92 -14.22 9.00
CA ASN A 184 -13.41 -15.60 9.06
C ASN A 184 -14.21 -16.59 8.18
N GLU A 185 -15.44 -16.28 7.77
CA GLU A 185 -16.22 -17.14 6.86
C GLU A 185 -16.06 -16.76 5.38
N VAL A 186 -15.83 -15.48 5.09
CA VAL A 186 -15.96 -14.93 3.73
C VAL A 186 -14.66 -14.39 3.14
N CYS A 187 -13.65 -14.12 3.97
CA CYS A 187 -12.38 -13.59 3.53
C CYS A 187 -11.31 -14.68 3.47
N GLU A 188 -10.71 -14.84 2.28
CA GLU A 188 -9.59 -15.78 2.07
C GLU A 188 -8.37 -15.48 2.98
N ILE A 189 -8.20 -14.24 3.42
CA ILE A 189 -7.13 -13.85 4.35
C ILE A 189 -7.34 -14.39 5.77
N CYS A 190 -8.60 -14.65 6.15
CA CYS A 190 -8.97 -15.18 7.45
C CYS A 190 -9.09 -16.72 7.44
N ASP A 191 -9.22 -17.30 6.26
CA ASP A 191 -8.90 -18.71 5.99
C ASP A 191 -7.38 -18.94 5.98
N ALA A 192 -6.69 -18.49 7.03
CA ALA A 192 -5.44 -19.13 7.42
C ALA A 192 -5.82 -20.53 7.93
N GLU A 193 -6.10 -21.44 7.00
CA GLU A 193 -6.19 -22.87 7.26
C GLU A 193 -5.04 -23.22 8.22
N PRO A 194 -5.33 -23.84 9.39
CA PRO A 194 -4.30 -24.25 10.32
C PRO A 194 -3.25 -25.05 9.56
N GLY A 195 -2.08 -24.47 9.39
CA GLY A 195 -1.16 -24.93 8.38
C GLY A 195 0.23 -24.35 8.54
N CYS A 196 1.15 -24.97 7.82
CA CYS A 196 2.54 -24.60 7.83
C CYS A 196 2.79 -23.24 7.17
N GLY A 197 3.63 -22.41 7.78
CA GLY A 197 4.07 -21.15 7.18
C GLY A 197 3.18 -19.94 7.42
N VAL A 198 2.20 -20.05 8.32
CA VAL A 198 1.33 -18.93 8.68
C VAL A 198 2.08 -18.00 9.64
N GLN A 199 2.14 -16.72 9.26
CA GLN A 199 2.74 -15.66 10.07
C GLN A 199 2.01 -15.54 11.40
N GLY A 200 2.68 -15.89 12.50
CA GLY A 200 2.08 -15.90 13.85
C GLY A 200 2.02 -17.27 14.52
N ASN A 201 2.28 -18.37 13.81
CA ASN A 201 2.43 -19.71 14.42
C ASN A 201 3.71 -19.84 15.26
N GLY A 202 4.60 -18.85 15.21
CA GLY A 202 5.86 -18.82 15.94
C GLY A 202 6.98 -19.54 15.21
N ASP A 203 8.21 -19.23 15.63
CA ASP A 203 9.44 -19.73 15.05
C ASP A 203 9.48 -21.27 15.06
N CYS A 204 9.82 -21.89 13.93
CA CYS A 204 10.00 -23.34 13.81
C CYS A 204 11.04 -23.93 14.76
N CYS A 205 11.97 -23.11 15.24
CA CYS A 205 13.11 -23.52 16.04
C CYS A 205 12.86 -23.30 17.54
N GLU A 206 11.68 -22.79 17.90
CA GLU A 206 11.24 -22.68 19.29
C GLU A 206 9.94 -23.43 19.51
N ALA A 207 9.77 -24.00 20.71
CA ALA A 207 8.50 -24.58 21.11
C ALA A 207 7.47 -23.46 21.29
N ASN A 208 6.45 -23.41 20.44
CA ASN A 208 5.44 -22.35 20.46
C ASN A 208 4.13 -22.78 21.17
N GLY A 209 3.96 -24.08 21.43
CA GLY A 209 2.81 -24.60 22.18
C GLY A 209 1.51 -24.68 21.38
N THR A 210 1.57 -24.43 20.08
CA THR A 210 0.48 -24.60 19.11
C THR A 210 0.93 -25.53 17.98
N PRO A 211 0.03 -26.17 17.22
CA PRO A 211 0.43 -26.88 16.01
C PRO A 211 1.08 -25.95 14.98
N TYR A 212 2.00 -26.47 14.18
CA TYR A 212 2.70 -25.77 13.08
C TYR A 212 3.71 -24.70 13.56
N CYS A 213 4.43 -24.14 12.59
CA CYS A 213 5.32 -22.98 12.77
C CYS A 213 5.27 -22.07 11.53
N ASP A 214 5.96 -20.94 11.57
CA ASP A 214 5.87 -19.84 10.62
C ASP A 214 6.69 -19.99 9.32
N ASP A 215 7.56 -21.00 9.21
CA ASP A 215 8.21 -21.39 7.95
C ASP A 215 7.50 -22.59 7.31
N ALA A 216 6.92 -22.37 6.13
CA ALA A 216 6.13 -23.38 5.43
C ALA A 216 6.94 -24.64 5.09
N ALA A 217 8.15 -24.46 4.55
CA ALA A 217 8.96 -25.57 4.05
C ALA A 217 9.58 -26.39 5.19
N CYS A 218 9.95 -25.74 6.29
CA CYS A 218 10.41 -26.40 7.50
C CYS A 218 9.26 -27.15 8.15
N CYS A 219 8.15 -26.46 8.39
CA CYS A 219 6.97 -27.04 9.01
C CYS A 219 6.48 -28.27 8.25
N GLU A 220 6.34 -28.22 6.92
CA GLU A 220 5.87 -29.37 6.12
C GLU A 220 6.77 -30.60 6.28
N GLN A 221 8.10 -30.40 6.31
CA GLN A 221 9.06 -31.49 6.48
C GLN A 221 8.99 -32.12 7.88
N ILE A 222 8.78 -31.30 8.91
CA ILE A 222 8.58 -31.79 10.27
C ILE A 222 7.23 -32.48 10.40
N CYS A 223 6.15 -31.95 9.81
CA CYS A 223 4.83 -32.59 9.79
C CYS A 223 4.85 -33.96 9.09
N ASP A 224 5.56 -34.07 7.97
CA ASP A 224 5.72 -35.32 7.23
C ASP A 224 6.48 -36.38 8.04
N SER A 225 7.42 -35.94 8.86
CA SER A 225 8.24 -36.81 9.70
C SER A 225 7.55 -37.17 11.01
N ASP A 226 6.87 -36.19 11.62
CA ASP A 226 6.18 -36.29 12.89
C ASP A 226 4.85 -35.51 12.85
N PRO A 227 3.73 -36.20 12.55
CA PRO A 227 2.41 -35.60 12.54
C PRO A 227 2.00 -34.99 13.88
N PHE A 228 2.64 -35.35 15.00
CA PHE A 228 2.33 -34.78 16.30
C PHE A 228 2.52 -33.25 16.31
N CYS A 229 3.57 -32.75 15.64
CA CYS A 229 3.91 -31.34 15.56
C CYS A 229 2.83 -30.48 14.88
N CYS A 230 1.95 -31.12 14.10
CA CYS A 230 0.97 -30.47 13.23
C CYS A 230 -0.47 -30.84 13.58
N GLU A 231 -0.67 -31.91 14.34
CA GLU A 231 -1.98 -32.31 14.87
C GLU A 231 -2.19 -31.90 16.33
N ASN A 232 -1.11 -31.69 17.11
CA ASN A 232 -1.21 -31.50 18.56
C ASN A 232 -0.48 -30.24 19.03
N GLU A 233 0.84 -30.20 18.89
CA GLU A 233 1.65 -29.13 19.48
C GLU A 233 3.07 -29.14 18.89
N TRP A 234 3.57 -27.96 18.55
CA TRP A 234 4.96 -27.71 18.25
C TRP A 234 5.74 -27.54 19.56
N ASP A 235 6.23 -28.66 20.08
CA ASP A 235 6.95 -28.75 21.35
C ASP A 235 8.48 -28.69 21.16
N SER A 236 9.25 -28.88 22.24
CA SER A 236 10.72 -28.83 22.16
C SER A 236 11.32 -29.95 21.30
N PHE A 237 10.59 -31.04 21.08
CA PHE A 237 11.01 -32.11 20.18
C PHE A 237 10.78 -31.70 18.72
N CYS A 238 9.66 -31.06 18.40
CA CYS A 238 9.40 -30.46 17.09
C CYS A 238 10.47 -29.41 16.72
N ALA A 239 10.76 -28.50 17.65
CA ALA A 239 11.83 -27.51 17.52
C ALA A 239 13.23 -28.14 17.33
N THR A 240 13.58 -29.15 18.13
CA THR A 240 14.87 -29.86 17.97
C THR A 240 14.93 -30.60 16.63
N GLN A 241 13.82 -31.14 16.13
CA GLN A 241 13.79 -31.76 14.81
C GLN A 241 13.94 -30.72 13.70
N ALA A 242 13.31 -29.54 13.84
CA ALA A 242 13.49 -28.41 12.94
C ALA A 242 14.96 -27.98 12.85
N GLU A 243 15.68 -27.89 13.98
CA GLU A 243 17.12 -27.58 14.00
C GLU A 243 17.98 -28.56 13.16
N ASN A 244 17.59 -29.83 13.09
CA ASN A 244 18.39 -30.87 12.42
C ASN A 244 17.99 -31.10 10.95
N VAL A 245 16.81 -30.61 10.55
CA VAL A 245 16.18 -30.90 9.25
C VAL A 245 16.04 -29.64 8.41
N CYS A 246 15.72 -28.51 9.05
CA CYS A 246 15.49 -27.24 8.39
C CYS A 246 16.78 -26.40 8.33
N LEU A 247 17.09 -25.89 7.14
CA LEU A 247 18.23 -24.97 6.93
C LEU A 247 18.00 -23.57 7.53
N ASN A 248 16.79 -23.29 8.02
CA ASN A 248 16.36 -21.97 8.52
C ASN A 248 16.36 -21.88 10.05
N CYS A 249 16.79 -22.91 10.76
CA CYS A 249 17.03 -22.82 12.20
C CYS A 249 18.43 -22.26 12.50
N GLY A 250 18.58 -20.99 12.17
CA GLY A 250 19.84 -20.25 12.27
C GLY A 250 19.74 -18.80 11.80
N ALA A 251 18.54 -18.24 11.55
CA ALA A 251 18.40 -16.80 11.40
C ALA A 251 18.61 -16.16 12.78
N ASP A 252 19.88 -15.90 13.10
CA ASP A 252 20.23 -15.03 14.21
C ASP A 252 19.56 -13.67 13.94
N PRO A 253 18.73 -13.12 14.86
CA PRO A 253 18.17 -11.77 14.73
C PRO A 253 19.20 -10.69 14.42
N ASP A 254 20.49 -10.97 14.66
CA ASP A 254 21.61 -10.09 14.38
C ASP A 254 22.29 -10.32 13.00
N CYS A 255 21.86 -11.29 12.17
CA CYS A 255 22.43 -11.54 10.84
C CYS A 255 21.68 -10.80 9.70
N GLY A 256 22.39 -10.47 8.61
CA GLY A 256 21.79 -9.81 7.43
C GLY A 256 21.48 -8.32 7.62
N VAL A 257 22.10 -7.66 8.60
CA VAL A 257 21.79 -6.26 8.94
C VAL A 257 22.34 -5.34 7.86
N ALA A 258 21.43 -4.65 7.15
CA ALA A 258 21.78 -3.70 6.11
C ALA A 258 22.75 -2.60 6.63
N GLY A 259 23.88 -2.41 5.93
CA GLY A 259 24.87 -1.39 6.25
C GLY A 259 26.00 -1.83 7.20
N THR A 260 26.06 -3.12 7.57
CA THR A 260 27.23 -3.73 8.25
C THR A 260 28.38 -4.05 7.29
N GLY A 261 28.10 -4.02 5.98
CA GLY A 261 29.05 -4.26 4.89
C GLY A 261 29.04 -5.70 4.40
N ASN A 262 29.71 -5.95 3.27
CA ASN A 262 29.71 -7.26 2.65
C ASN A 262 30.32 -8.35 3.55
N CYS A 263 29.81 -9.57 3.43
CA CYS A 263 30.25 -10.71 4.23
C CYS A 263 31.69 -11.17 3.93
N CYS A 264 32.24 -10.75 2.80
CA CYS A 264 33.56 -11.16 2.33
C CYS A 264 34.68 -10.25 2.86
N SER A 265 34.34 -9.23 3.64
CA SER A 265 35.29 -8.30 4.24
C SER A 265 35.13 -8.31 5.76
N PRO A 266 36.23 -8.28 6.52
CA PRO A 266 36.12 -8.11 7.97
C PRO A 266 35.50 -6.75 8.29
N ASN A 267 34.60 -6.74 9.27
CA ASN A 267 34.00 -5.53 9.81
C ASN A 267 34.13 -5.54 11.34
N SER A 268 33.56 -4.53 12.01
CA SER A 268 33.63 -4.38 13.47
C SER A 268 32.30 -4.68 14.17
N THR A 269 31.39 -5.32 13.45
CA THR A 269 30.08 -5.75 13.94
C THR A 269 30.02 -7.27 14.00
N PRO A 270 29.11 -7.86 14.78
CA PRO A 270 28.92 -9.31 14.87
C PRO A 270 28.03 -9.82 13.72
N SER A 271 28.19 -9.30 12.51
CA SER A 271 27.22 -9.49 11.42
C SER A 271 27.78 -9.00 10.09
N CYS A 272 27.15 -9.42 8.99
CA CYS A 272 27.34 -8.87 7.66
C CYS A 272 26.00 -8.70 6.93
N GLU A 273 26.01 -8.01 5.78
CA GLU A 273 24.79 -7.53 5.11
C GLU A 273 23.99 -8.60 4.35
N ASP A 274 24.60 -9.73 4.00
CA ASP A 274 23.90 -10.85 3.35
C ASP A 274 23.47 -11.85 4.42
N ASP A 275 22.16 -11.91 4.65
CA ASP A 275 21.52 -12.75 5.67
C ASP A 275 21.93 -14.22 5.55
N ARG A 276 21.79 -14.79 4.36
CA ARG A 276 22.11 -16.21 4.11
C ARG A 276 23.58 -16.50 4.34
N CYS A 277 24.48 -15.63 3.88
CA CYS A 277 25.91 -15.80 4.07
C CYS A 277 26.31 -15.62 5.55
N CYS A 278 25.71 -14.65 6.23
CA CYS A 278 25.90 -14.45 7.66
C CYS A 278 25.55 -15.72 8.43
N ASN A 279 24.35 -16.26 8.23
CA ASN A 279 23.87 -17.45 8.92
C ASN A 279 24.76 -18.67 8.66
N LEU A 280 25.18 -18.90 7.41
CA LEU A 280 26.06 -20.02 7.06
C LEU A 280 27.44 -19.98 7.75
N VAL A 281 28.01 -18.80 7.96
CA VAL A 281 29.29 -18.65 8.67
C VAL A 281 29.09 -18.75 10.18
N CYS A 282 28.01 -18.18 10.69
CA CYS A 282 27.64 -18.21 12.10
C CYS A 282 27.31 -19.63 12.60
N ASP A 283 26.72 -20.46 11.74
CA ASP A 283 26.49 -21.88 12.01
C ASP A 283 27.80 -22.68 12.18
N ASP A 284 28.87 -22.31 11.44
CA ASP A 284 30.18 -22.96 11.54
C ASP A 284 31.02 -22.39 12.69
N ASP A 285 31.00 -21.07 12.88
CA ASP A 285 31.71 -20.37 13.96
C ASP A 285 30.83 -19.27 14.61
N PRO A 286 30.19 -19.58 15.76
CA PRO A 286 29.38 -18.62 16.52
C PRO A 286 30.15 -17.37 16.98
N PHE A 287 31.48 -17.37 16.98
CA PHE A 287 32.25 -16.16 17.27
C PHE A 287 31.95 -15.01 16.30
N CYS A 288 31.60 -15.35 15.05
CA CYS A 288 31.30 -14.37 14.00
C CYS A 288 30.01 -13.58 14.26
N CYS A 289 28.99 -14.20 14.86
CA CYS A 289 27.75 -13.54 15.32
C CYS A 289 27.77 -13.08 16.78
N ASP A 290 28.58 -13.69 17.65
CA ASP A 290 28.59 -13.31 19.07
C ASP A 290 29.55 -12.16 19.38
N THR A 291 30.62 -12.01 18.59
CA THR A 291 31.74 -11.13 18.95
C THR A 291 32.10 -10.15 17.87
N VAL A 292 32.54 -10.63 16.69
CA VAL A 292 32.97 -9.76 15.60
C VAL A 292 33.15 -10.55 14.31
N TRP A 293 32.74 -9.94 13.20
CA TRP A 293 33.00 -10.41 11.86
C TRP A 293 34.45 -10.10 11.44
N ASP A 294 35.41 -10.89 11.90
CA ASP A 294 36.83 -10.67 11.62
C ASP A 294 37.32 -11.31 10.30
N GLY A 295 38.63 -11.29 10.07
CA GLY A 295 39.23 -11.82 8.84
C GLY A 295 39.04 -13.34 8.68
N THR A 296 38.81 -14.06 9.77
CA THR A 296 38.48 -15.49 9.76
C THR A 296 37.06 -15.68 9.29
N CYS A 297 36.11 -14.91 9.84
CA CYS A 297 34.70 -14.90 9.41
C CYS A 297 34.57 -14.56 7.93
N ALA A 298 35.26 -13.51 7.46
CA ALA A 298 35.30 -13.14 6.05
C ALA A 298 35.92 -14.23 5.15
N SER A 299 36.96 -14.95 5.63
CA SER A 299 37.56 -16.05 4.87
C SER A 299 36.68 -17.30 4.81
N ALA A 300 35.93 -17.57 5.89
CA ALA A 300 34.91 -18.61 5.93
C ALA A 300 33.76 -18.27 4.97
N ALA A 301 33.31 -17.02 4.98
CA ALA A 301 32.31 -16.51 4.04
C ALA A 301 32.72 -16.73 2.57
N ILE A 302 33.97 -16.49 2.22
CA ILE A 302 34.50 -16.76 0.86
C ILE A 302 34.38 -18.24 0.46
N THR A 303 34.48 -19.15 1.42
CA THR A 303 34.47 -20.59 1.14
C THR A 303 33.05 -21.17 1.12
N VAL A 304 32.15 -20.61 1.92
CA VAL A 304 30.82 -21.17 2.20
C VAL A 304 29.71 -20.42 1.47
N CYS A 305 29.92 -19.13 1.16
CA CYS A 305 28.93 -18.29 0.51
C CYS A 305 29.19 -18.13 -0.99
N GLU A 306 28.23 -18.53 -1.83
CA GLU A 306 28.20 -18.16 -3.25
C GLU A 306 28.07 -16.62 -3.45
N ALA A 307 27.68 -15.87 -2.40
CA ALA A 307 27.63 -14.42 -2.38
C ALA A 307 29.02 -13.75 -2.47
N CYS A 308 30.09 -14.48 -2.13
CA CYS A 308 31.46 -14.01 -2.30
C CYS A 308 32.04 -14.35 -3.68
N ASP A 309 31.31 -15.10 -4.51
CA ASP A 309 31.59 -15.30 -5.92
C ASP A 309 30.98 -14.18 -6.78
N ALA A 310 31.20 -12.92 -6.37
CA ALA A 310 31.61 -11.99 -7.40
C ALA A 310 33.06 -12.40 -7.74
N GLU A 311 33.20 -13.42 -8.59
CA GLU A 311 34.37 -13.51 -9.47
C GLU A 311 34.65 -12.06 -9.90
N PRO A 312 35.80 -11.46 -9.53
CA PRO A 312 36.06 -10.07 -9.87
C PRO A 312 35.80 -9.97 -11.37
N GLY A 313 34.83 -9.15 -11.74
CA GLY A 313 34.31 -9.12 -13.09
C GLY A 313 34.68 -7.79 -13.71
N CYS A 314 34.63 -7.75 -15.04
CA CYS A 314 34.74 -6.49 -15.73
C CYS A 314 33.63 -5.51 -15.32
N GLY A 315 34.02 -4.27 -15.01
CA GLY A 315 33.08 -3.20 -14.67
C GLY A 315 32.62 -3.14 -13.22
N VAL A 316 33.26 -3.89 -12.32
CA VAL A 316 32.98 -3.79 -10.89
C VAL A 316 33.59 -2.50 -10.36
N GLN A 317 32.75 -1.68 -9.71
CA GLN A 317 33.21 -0.41 -9.16
C GLN A 317 34.24 -0.65 -8.04
N GLY A 318 35.47 -0.16 -8.24
CA GLY A 318 36.57 -0.32 -7.28
C GLY A 318 37.70 -1.26 -7.71
N THR A 319 37.62 -1.89 -8.89
CA THR A 319 38.73 -2.65 -9.51
C THR A 319 39.79 -1.76 -10.19
N GLY A 320 39.61 -0.44 -10.15
CA GLY A 320 40.56 0.55 -10.67
C GLY A 320 40.21 1.06 -12.06
N ASP A 321 40.70 2.25 -12.39
CA ASP A 321 40.48 2.92 -13.68
C ASP A 321 41.08 2.08 -14.81
N CYS A 322 40.31 1.77 -15.85
CA CYS A 322 40.79 1.03 -17.01
C CYS A 322 41.97 1.68 -17.74
N CYS A 323 42.12 2.99 -17.64
CA CYS A 323 43.17 3.75 -18.31
C CYS A 323 44.45 3.86 -17.46
N GLU A 324 44.48 3.27 -16.26
CA GLU A 324 45.66 3.25 -15.39
C GLU A 324 45.97 1.83 -14.89
N ALA A 325 47.25 1.48 -14.78
CA ALA A 325 47.66 0.21 -14.20
C ALA A 325 47.29 0.17 -12.71
N ASN A 326 46.64 -0.90 -12.26
CA ASN A 326 46.08 -0.99 -10.91
C ASN A 326 46.53 -2.24 -10.12
N ASP A 327 47.44 -3.05 -10.68
CA ASP A 327 48.06 -4.25 -10.05
C ASP A 327 47.02 -5.29 -9.54
N THR A 328 45.75 -5.16 -9.94
CA THR A 328 44.66 -6.10 -9.65
C THR A 328 44.05 -6.58 -10.97
N PRO A 329 43.48 -7.79 -11.05
CA PRO A 329 42.73 -8.19 -12.23
C PRO A 329 41.53 -7.26 -12.49
N TYR A 330 41.18 -7.07 -13.76
CA TYR A 330 40.01 -6.29 -14.22
C TYR A 330 40.15 -4.77 -14.01
N CYS A 331 39.16 -4.03 -14.51
CA CYS A 331 39.01 -2.59 -14.28
C CYS A 331 37.51 -2.20 -14.24
N ASP A 332 37.23 -0.94 -13.90
CA ASP A 332 35.93 -0.46 -13.47
C ASP A 332 34.92 -0.10 -14.59
N ASP A 333 35.35 -0.11 -15.85
CA ASP A 333 34.47 -0.01 -17.03
C ASP A 333 34.27 -1.39 -17.69
N VAL A 334 33.03 -1.88 -17.67
CA VAL A 334 32.67 -3.22 -18.19
C VAL A 334 33.06 -3.42 -19.65
N ALA A 335 32.79 -2.42 -20.50
CA ALA A 335 32.96 -2.54 -21.94
C ALA A 335 34.44 -2.47 -22.34
N CYS A 336 35.21 -1.61 -21.67
CA CYS A 336 36.65 -1.54 -21.87
C CYS A 336 37.33 -2.80 -21.34
N CYS A 337 37.01 -3.20 -20.12
CA CYS A 337 37.57 -4.38 -19.48
C CYS A 337 37.33 -5.63 -20.33
N ASP A 338 36.09 -5.91 -20.76
CA ASP A 338 35.76 -7.10 -21.58
C ASP A 338 36.58 -7.13 -22.87
N LEU A 339 36.72 -5.98 -23.53
CA LEU A 339 37.46 -5.83 -24.79
C LEU A 339 38.96 -6.11 -24.63
N ILE A 340 39.55 -5.73 -23.50
CA ILE A 340 40.97 -5.97 -23.20
C ILE A 340 41.16 -7.41 -22.72
N CYS A 341 40.27 -7.95 -21.89
CA CYS A 341 40.29 -9.36 -21.47
C CYS A 341 40.25 -10.33 -22.65
N ASP A 342 39.43 -10.03 -23.66
CA ASP A 342 39.32 -10.85 -24.88
C ASP A 342 40.61 -10.86 -25.70
N GLN A 343 41.43 -9.81 -25.59
CA GLN A 343 42.70 -9.68 -26.31
C GLN A 343 43.87 -10.23 -25.51
N ASP A 344 43.90 -9.94 -24.20
CA ASP A 344 44.91 -10.43 -23.28
C ASP A 344 44.26 -10.97 -21.99
N PRO A 345 44.08 -12.29 -21.90
CA PRO A 345 43.56 -12.93 -20.69
C PRO A 345 44.40 -12.70 -19.43
N PHE A 346 45.63 -12.21 -19.55
CA PHE A 346 46.47 -11.85 -18.40
C PHE A 346 45.88 -10.67 -17.61
N CYS A 347 45.27 -9.69 -18.30
CA CYS A 347 44.68 -8.50 -17.68
C CYS A 347 43.53 -8.82 -16.72
N CYS A 348 42.93 -10.00 -16.87
CA CYS A 348 41.72 -10.41 -16.17
C CYS A 348 41.94 -11.69 -15.36
N GLY A 349 42.99 -12.45 -15.66
CA GLY A 349 43.39 -13.62 -14.87
C GLY A 349 44.56 -13.39 -13.93
N THR A 350 45.27 -12.26 -14.00
CA THR A 350 46.48 -12.03 -13.19
C THR A 350 46.59 -10.60 -12.66
N GLU A 351 46.68 -9.59 -13.51
CA GLU A 351 46.76 -8.18 -13.08
C GLU A 351 46.55 -7.22 -14.26
N TRP A 352 45.96 -6.06 -13.99
CA TRP A 352 45.83 -4.94 -14.91
C TRP A 352 47.10 -4.08 -14.84
N ASP A 353 48.10 -4.46 -15.63
CA ASP A 353 49.42 -3.81 -15.67
C ASP A 353 49.48 -2.65 -16.69
N SER A 354 50.69 -2.09 -16.90
CA SER A 354 50.88 -1.00 -17.87
C SER A 354 50.55 -1.40 -19.32
N ILE A 355 50.65 -2.67 -19.68
CA ILE A 355 50.32 -3.15 -21.03
C ILE A 355 48.80 -3.20 -21.18
N CYS A 356 48.07 -3.63 -20.15
CA CYS A 356 46.60 -3.59 -20.12
C CYS A 356 46.08 -2.15 -20.25
N ALA A 357 46.65 -1.21 -19.49
CA ALA A 357 46.32 0.21 -19.56
C ALA A 357 46.68 0.83 -20.92
N ASP A 358 47.86 0.53 -21.49
CA ASP A 358 48.25 1.02 -22.83
C ASP A 358 47.28 0.51 -23.92
N LEU A 359 46.82 -0.76 -23.82
CA LEU A 359 45.83 -1.32 -24.74
C LEU A 359 44.45 -0.65 -24.57
N ALA A 360 44.08 -0.31 -23.34
CA ALA A 360 42.84 0.40 -23.04
C ALA A 360 42.86 1.83 -23.59
N ASP A 361 43.97 2.56 -23.42
CA ASP A 361 44.18 3.90 -23.99
C ASP A 361 44.01 3.92 -25.51
N ASP A 362 44.48 2.88 -26.20
CA ASP A 362 44.40 2.78 -27.66
C ASP A 362 42.98 2.43 -28.17
N GLN A 363 42.20 1.69 -27.40
CA GLN A 363 41.01 0.99 -27.91
C GLN A 363 39.69 1.33 -27.22
N CYS A 364 39.74 1.80 -25.97
CA CYS A 364 38.56 2.10 -25.19
C CYS A 364 38.15 3.56 -25.30
N ALA A 365 36.85 3.80 -25.51
CA ALA A 365 36.31 5.16 -25.60
C ALA A 365 36.40 5.94 -24.28
N VAL A 366 36.45 5.24 -23.15
CA VAL A 366 36.58 5.85 -21.81
C VAL A 366 37.95 6.50 -21.59
N CYS A 367 38.97 6.11 -22.37
CA CYS A 367 40.34 6.60 -22.26
C CYS A 367 40.72 7.69 -23.30
N GLN A 368 39.76 8.18 -24.11
CA GLN A 368 40.01 9.09 -25.25
C GLN A 368 39.62 10.55 -25.06
#